data_AF-D7FTM6-F1
#
_entry.id   AF-D7FTM6-F1
#
_cell.length_a   1.000
_cell.length_b   1.000
_cell.length_c   1.000
_cell.angle_alpha   90.00
_cell.angle_beta   90.00
_cell.angle_gamma   90.00
#
_symmetry.space_group_name_H-M   'P 1'
#
loop_
_entity.id
_entity.type
_entity.pdbx_description
1 polymer ?
#
loop_
_entity_poly.entity_id
_entity_poly.type
_entity_poly.pdbx_seq_one_letter_code
_entity_poly.pdbx_strand_id
1 'polypeptide(L)'
;MVNRSFLLCQSLGGEGLVSYKTLNEEAEAVPIGSEGLVCLDHFQGNRTPYTDPLSRGALAGLTLKHGRGHVFRGLIESVCLGTELVFEAMRKAGYTPSSVAVAGGATNSRLWLQTHADVSNVPMKVTREREACVLGSAILAAVGGGLFPDIPSAARAMVHVEGTVMPNPEAHAEYKRVLERYRAVYPALKPLFRDQGAGAPPTAAAGGVDESRGGGAAAAEGETAAVVGLVNASILAADMADLSGEVERVMAAGADWIHVDVVDNVFAKVLTFGPPVVASLRRRHPSVFLDVHLAVENPHEYVDALKDAGTSQVLFHPEAVVEGSDMDAASLAVRISEAGMRAGVALRPETPVSAVLPLLEPRRLVQCVDVLAVQPGFGGQAFDSTVLAKVEELRSICPELDIQVDGGVNAATAQACVAAGANVLTSGSFIFGNNTGAVAASHVSEAAAAAAAAAAAIAELRGALSAKWRLPAQG
;
A
#
# COMPACT_ATOMS: atom_id res chain seq x y z
N MET A 1 -9.86 14.41 3.60
CA MET A 1 -9.63 14.68 2.16
C MET A 1 -8.12 14.57 1.95
N VAL A 2 -7.59 13.40 1.60
CA VAL A 2 -6.15 13.22 1.38
C VAL A 2 -5.85 13.73 -0.03
N ASN A 3 -5.17 14.86 -0.14
CA ASN A 3 -4.93 15.50 -1.42
C ASN A 3 -3.69 14.89 -2.11
N ARG A 4 -3.89 13.94 -3.03
CA ARG A 4 -2.80 13.28 -3.78
C ARG A 4 -1.97 14.23 -4.67
N SER A 5 -2.32 15.51 -4.78
CA SER A 5 -1.47 16.54 -5.40
C SER A 5 -0.10 16.63 -4.73
N PHE A 6 0.00 16.27 -3.45
CA PHE A 6 1.27 16.21 -2.71
C PHE A 6 2.20 15.10 -3.19
N LEU A 7 1.67 13.93 -3.59
CA LEU A 7 2.47 12.79 -4.07
C LEU A 7 3.18 13.11 -5.40
N LEU A 8 2.54 13.90 -6.28
CA LEU A 8 3.14 14.31 -7.54
C LEU A 8 4.43 15.12 -7.33
N CYS A 9 4.48 15.98 -6.31
CA CYS A 9 5.66 16.80 -6.04
C CYS A 9 6.85 16.03 -5.44
N GLN A 10 6.61 14.92 -4.75
CA GLN A 10 7.69 14.01 -4.37
C GLN A 10 8.29 13.32 -5.60
N SER A 11 7.48 12.91 -6.57
CA SER A 11 7.97 12.23 -7.79
C SER A 11 8.75 13.12 -8.77
N LEU A 12 8.56 14.45 -8.72
CA LEU A 12 9.24 15.40 -9.61
C LEU A 12 10.65 15.80 -9.14
N GLY A 13 11.11 15.28 -7.98
CA GLY A 13 12.34 15.69 -7.30
C GLY A 13 13.65 15.13 -7.85
N GLY A 14 13.64 14.10 -8.70
CA GLY A 14 14.86 13.37 -9.09
C GLY A 14 15.52 12.64 -7.89
N GLU A 15 16.62 11.91 -8.14
CA GLU A 15 17.25 10.88 -7.27
C GLU A 15 17.80 11.31 -5.89
N GLY A 16 17.25 12.35 -5.25
CA GLY A 16 17.46 12.65 -3.84
C GLY A 16 16.13 13.05 -3.22
N LEU A 17 15.70 12.34 -2.17
CA LEU A 17 14.49 12.61 -1.40
C LEU A 17 14.44 14.09 -0.96
N VAL A 18 13.77 14.95 -1.74
CA VAL A 18 13.53 16.34 -1.35
C VAL A 18 12.44 16.29 -0.28
N SER A 19 12.80 16.62 0.96
CA SER A 19 11.85 16.60 2.07
C SER A 19 10.69 17.58 1.82
N TYR A 20 9.51 17.29 2.37
CA TYR A 20 8.40 18.25 2.36
C TYR A 20 8.79 19.59 2.98
N LYS A 21 9.70 19.61 3.96
CA LYS A 21 10.23 20.85 4.53
C LYS A 21 10.93 21.68 3.45
N THR A 22 11.82 21.07 2.67
CA THR A 22 12.53 21.73 1.57
C THR A 22 11.57 22.23 0.48
N LEU A 23 10.58 21.43 0.09
CA LEU A 23 9.57 21.86 -0.88
C LEU A 23 8.74 23.04 -0.36
N ASN A 24 8.35 23.05 0.92
CA ASN A 24 7.65 24.17 1.53
C ASN A 24 8.53 25.44 1.53
N GLU A 25 9.81 25.34 1.90
CA GLU A 25 10.75 26.47 1.87
C GLU A 25 10.91 27.04 0.45
N GLU A 26 11.04 26.17 -0.56
CA GLU A 26 11.12 26.60 -1.96
C GLU A 26 9.81 27.21 -2.48
N ALA A 27 8.66 26.69 -2.06
CA ALA A 27 7.35 27.24 -2.43
C ALA A 27 6.99 28.53 -1.68
N GLU A 28 7.53 28.75 -0.47
CA GLU A 28 7.40 30.01 0.26
C GLU A 28 8.18 31.14 -0.44
N ALA A 29 9.30 30.81 -1.09
CA ALA A 29 10.07 31.78 -1.88
C ALA A 29 9.40 32.17 -3.21
N VAL A 30 8.40 31.41 -3.66
CA VAL A 30 7.64 31.70 -4.89
C VAL A 30 6.47 32.65 -4.59
N PRO A 31 6.32 33.75 -5.36
CA PRO A 31 5.23 34.70 -5.15
C PRO A 31 3.85 34.10 -5.46
N ILE A 32 2.82 34.76 -4.96
CA ILE A 32 1.41 34.38 -5.17
C ILE A 32 1.09 34.20 -6.66
N GLY A 33 0.40 33.10 -6.98
CA GLY A 33 0.02 32.79 -8.36
C GLY A 33 1.16 32.21 -9.20
N SER A 34 2.23 31.74 -8.54
CA SER A 34 3.36 31.01 -9.11
C SER A 34 3.91 31.60 -10.41
N GLU A 35 4.00 32.94 -10.45
CA GLU A 35 4.49 33.71 -11.60
C GLU A 35 3.78 33.41 -12.95
N GLY A 36 2.52 33.00 -12.88
CA GLY A 36 1.67 32.69 -14.04
C GLY A 36 1.42 31.19 -14.25
N LEU A 37 2.11 30.31 -13.53
CA LEU A 37 1.81 28.88 -13.52
C LEU A 37 0.48 28.62 -12.80
N VAL A 38 -0.42 27.89 -13.46
CA VAL A 38 -1.69 27.44 -12.87
C VAL A 38 -1.73 25.92 -12.88
N CYS A 39 -1.98 25.32 -11.73
CA CYS A 39 -2.15 23.89 -11.60
C CYS A 39 -3.63 23.55 -11.48
N LEU A 40 -4.02 22.41 -12.04
CA LEU A 40 -5.33 21.80 -11.86
C LEU A 40 -5.11 20.48 -11.12
N ASP A 41 -5.65 20.36 -9.90
CA ASP A 41 -5.44 19.26 -8.97
C ASP A 41 -6.39 18.06 -9.19
N HIS A 42 -7.08 18.03 -10.33
CA HIS A 42 -8.14 17.06 -10.64
C HIS A 42 -7.58 15.67 -11.06
N PHE A 43 -6.54 15.17 -10.38
CA PHE A 43 -5.87 13.91 -10.74
C PHE A 43 -6.78 12.68 -10.66
N GLN A 44 -7.90 12.75 -9.94
CA GLN A 44 -8.91 11.69 -9.82
C GLN A 44 -10.30 12.13 -10.30
N GLY A 45 -10.36 13.11 -11.21
CA GLY A 45 -11.60 13.83 -11.51
C GLY A 45 -11.87 14.95 -10.51
N ASN A 46 -12.97 15.65 -10.72
CA ASN A 46 -13.41 16.73 -9.82
C ASN A 46 -14.80 16.40 -9.29
N ARG A 47 -14.97 16.42 -7.96
CA ARG A 47 -16.31 16.28 -7.35
C ARG A 47 -17.04 17.61 -7.31
N THR A 48 -16.39 18.67 -6.87
CA THR A 48 -17.01 19.99 -6.67
C THR A 48 -16.02 21.07 -7.12
N PRO A 49 -16.46 22.11 -7.85
CA PRO A 49 -17.85 22.40 -8.23
C PRO A 49 -18.34 21.68 -9.50
N TYR A 50 -17.48 21.02 -10.26
CA TYR A 50 -17.82 20.60 -11.63
C TYR A 50 -18.48 19.23 -11.74
N THR A 51 -18.33 18.36 -10.73
CA THR A 51 -18.86 17.00 -10.73
C THR A 51 -18.52 16.24 -12.03
N ASP A 52 -17.23 16.22 -12.37
CA ASP A 52 -16.72 15.63 -13.61
C ASP A 52 -15.66 14.56 -13.31
N PRO A 53 -16.00 13.27 -13.40
CA PRO A 53 -15.05 12.17 -13.16
C PRO A 53 -13.99 12.05 -14.28
N LEU A 54 -14.22 12.67 -15.44
CA LEU A 54 -13.29 12.65 -16.57
C LEU A 54 -12.28 13.80 -16.52
N SER A 55 -12.45 14.78 -15.62
CA SER A 55 -11.45 15.82 -15.44
C SER A 55 -10.08 15.21 -15.09
N ARG A 56 -8.99 15.80 -15.61
CA ARG A 56 -7.62 15.37 -15.29
C ARG A 56 -6.81 16.53 -14.76
N GLY A 57 -5.78 16.21 -13.99
CA GLY A 57 -4.82 17.20 -13.53
C GLY A 57 -4.01 17.77 -14.69
N ALA A 58 -3.60 19.03 -14.56
CA ALA A 58 -2.87 19.74 -15.61
C ALA A 58 -1.99 20.83 -15.03
N LEU A 59 -0.88 21.13 -15.72
CA LEU A 59 -0.03 22.29 -15.44
C LEU A 59 -0.10 23.20 -16.66
N ALA A 60 -0.59 24.42 -16.49
CA ALA A 60 -0.75 25.39 -17.56
C ALA A 60 0.15 26.62 -17.33
N GLY A 61 0.92 27.01 -18.36
CA GLY A 61 1.80 28.18 -18.30
C GLY A 61 3.23 27.91 -17.85
N LEU A 62 3.74 26.67 -17.97
CA LEU A 62 5.15 26.37 -17.71
C LEU A 62 6.09 27.16 -18.62
N THR A 63 7.21 27.60 -18.05
CA THR A 63 8.32 28.28 -18.76
C THR A 63 9.64 27.87 -18.10
N LEU A 64 10.77 28.18 -18.73
CA LEU A 64 12.10 27.81 -18.21
C LEU A 64 12.48 28.46 -16.88
N LYS A 65 11.74 29.49 -16.43
CA LYS A 65 11.97 30.12 -15.10
C LYS A 65 11.34 29.33 -13.95
N HIS A 66 10.40 28.43 -14.25
CA HIS A 66 9.68 27.68 -13.23
C HIS A 66 10.48 26.47 -12.77
N GLY A 67 10.78 26.41 -11.48
CA GLY A 67 11.41 25.27 -10.82
C GLY A 67 10.40 24.41 -10.05
N ARG A 68 10.90 23.43 -9.29
CA ARG A 68 10.04 22.56 -8.47
C ARG A 68 9.24 23.32 -7.40
N GLY A 69 9.83 24.37 -6.81
CA GLY A 69 9.13 25.27 -5.88
C GLY A 69 7.89 25.92 -6.50
N HIS A 70 7.96 26.32 -7.78
CA HIS A 70 6.80 26.89 -8.48
C HIS A 70 5.70 25.86 -8.71
N VAL A 71 6.07 24.65 -9.13
CA VAL A 71 5.11 23.56 -9.34
C VAL A 71 4.44 23.19 -8.02
N PHE A 72 5.22 23.04 -6.94
CA PHE A 72 4.67 22.74 -5.63
C PHE A 72 3.77 23.87 -5.13
N ARG A 73 4.22 25.13 -5.20
CA ARG A 73 3.38 26.30 -4.84
C ARG A 73 2.09 26.32 -5.64
N GLY A 74 2.15 26.09 -6.95
CA GLY A 74 0.97 26.08 -7.82
C GLY A 74 -0.01 24.96 -7.45
N LEU A 75 0.48 23.80 -7.03
CA LEU A 75 -0.36 22.70 -6.55
C LEU A 75 -1.00 23.05 -5.20
N ILE A 76 -0.25 23.61 -4.24
CA ILE A 76 -0.83 24.13 -2.98
C ILE A 76 -1.96 25.12 -3.29
N GLU A 77 -1.67 26.11 -4.15
CA GLU A 77 -2.63 27.13 -4.55
C GLU A 77 -3.86 26.52 -5.22
N SER A 78 -3.70 25.57 -6.14
CA SER A 78 -4.82 24.93 -6.83
C SER A 78 -5.84 24.30 -5.88
N VAL A 79 -5.37 23.67 -4.81
CA VAL A 79 -6.24 23.06 -3.79
C VAL A 79 -6.98 24.11 -2.97
N CYS A 80 -6.26 25.18 -2.58
CA CYS A 80 -6.86 26.30 -1.87
C CYS A 80 -7.93 26.99 -2.72
N LEU A 81 -7.66 27.18 -4.02
CA LEU A 81 -8.55 27.80 -4.99
C LEU A 81 -9.78 26.92 -5.25
N GLY A 82 -9.59 25.60 -5.37
CA GLY A 82 -10.68 24.64 -5.43
C GLY A 82 -11.61 24.72 -4.21
N THR A 83 -11.03 24.84 -3.01
CA THR A 83 -11.79 25.02 -1.76
C THR A 83 -12.60 26.32 -1.76
N GLU A 84 -12.03 27.42 -2.26
CA GLU A 84 -12.77 28.68 -2.38
C GLU A 84 -13.91 28.60 -3.40
N LEU A 85 -13.79 27.83 -4.48
CA LEU A 85 -14.94 27.56 -5.37
C LEU A 85 -16.07 26.81 -4.64
N VAL A 86 -15.74 25.92 -3.69
CA VAL A 86 -16.73 25.28 -2.83
C VAL A 86 -17.40 26.31 -1.91
N PHE A 87 -16.61 27.15 -1.22
CA PHE A 87 -17.16 28.18 -0.35
C PHE A 87 -17.98 29.23 -1.11
N GLU A 88 -17.60 29.56 -2.34
CA GLU A 88 -18.39 30.43 -3.21
C GLU A 88 -19.76 29.81 -3.52
N ALA A 89 -19.81 28.50 -3.81
CA ALA A 89 -21.06 27.78 -4.00
C ALA A 89 -21.91 27.77 -2.71
N MET A 90 -21.29 27.58 -1.54
CA MET A 90 -21.99 27.66 -0.25
C MET A 90 -22.58 29.06 -0.01
N ARG A 91 -21.80 30.13 -0.27
CA ARG A 91 -22.26 31.52 -0.14
C ARG A 91 -23.43 31.82 -1.06
N LYS A 92 -23.39 31.33 -2.31
CA LYS A 92 -24.51 31.43 -3.25
C LYS A 92 -25.76 30.68 -2.78
N ALA A 93 -25.59 29.60 -2.02
CA ALA A 93 -26.67 28.86 -1.39
C ALA A 93 -27.15 29.47 -0.06
N GLY A 94 -26.63 30.64 0.35
CA GLY A 94 -27.02 31.34 1.58
C GLY A 94 -26.26 30.94 2.84
N TYR A 95 -25.18 30.15 2.72
CA TYR A 95 -24.32 29.79 3.85
C TYR A 95 -22.95 30.46 3.74
N THR A 96 -22.58 31.25 4.74
CA THR A 96 -21.27 31.93 4.80
C THR A 96 -20.39 31.27 5.86
N PRO A 97 -19.33 30.55 5.47
CA PRO A 97 -18.37 30.00 6.44
C PRO A 97 -17.71 31.13 7.25
N SER A 98 -17.72 31.01 8.58
CA SER A 98 -17.11 31.99 9.50
C SER A 98 -15.72 31.57 10.00
N SER A 99 -15.42 30.27 9.96
CA SER A 99 -14.11 29.69 10.26
C SER A 99 -14.08 28.24 9.77
N VAL A 100 -12.88 27.69 9.57
CA VAL A 100 -12.66 26.27 9.24
C VAL A 100 -11.81 25.66 10.34
N ALA A 101 -12.21 24.51 10.88
CA ALA A 101 -11.33 23.70 11.72
C ALA A 101 -10.50 22.77 10.82
N VAL A 102 -9.18 22.81 10.97
CA VAL A 102 -8.23 22.03 10.17
C VAL A 102 -7.58 20.97 11.04
N ALA A 103 -7.49 19.75 10.52
CA ALA A 103 -6.88 18.60 11.17
C ALA A 103 -6.17 17.71 10.13
N GLY A 104 -5.38 16.74 10.61
CA GLY A 104 -4.58 15.83 9.80
C GLY A 104 -3.33 16.48 9.20
N GLY A 105 -2.67 15.80 8.26
CA GLY A 105 -1.35 16.20 7.73
C GLY A 105 -1.25 17.63 7.17
N ALA A 106 -2.36 18.25 6.76
CA ALA A 106 -2.39 19.65 6.31
C ALA A 106 -1.93 20.64 7.39
N THR A 107 -2.06 20.29 8.68
CA THR A 107 -1.59 21.15 9.79
C THR A 107 -0.07 21.23 9.89
N ASN A 108 0.67 20.38 9.17
CA ASN A 108 2.13 20.36 9.20
C ASN A 108 2.78 21.39 8.24
N SER A 109 2.01 22.05 7.37
CA SER A 109 2.49 23.12 6.49
C SER A 109 1.85 24.47 6.85
N ARG A 110 2.67 25.38 7.39
CA ARG A 110 2.23 26.76 7.67
C ARG A 110 1.85 27.49 6.40
N LEU A 111 2.63 27.32 5.33
CA LEU A 111 2.32 27.87 4.01
C LEU A 111 0.92 27.44 3.55
N TRP A 112 0.62 26.15 3.60
CA TRP A 112 -0.67 25.62 3.16
C TRP A 112 -1.85 26.20 3.94
N LEU A 113 -1.73 26.29 5.27
CA LEU A 113 -2.76 26.88 6.14
C LEU A 113 -2.96 28.37 5.84
N GLN A 114 -1.87 29.12 5.67
CA GLN A 114 -1.93 30.53 5.33
C GLN A 114 -2.54 30.75 3.93
N THR A 115 -2.14 29.96 2.92
CA THR A 115 -2.70 30.05 1.57
C THR A 115 -4.19 29.69 1.54
N HIS A 116 -4.65 28.70 2.31
CA HIS A 116 -6.08 28.43 2.47
C HIS A 116 -6.81 29.63 3.06
N ALA A 117 -6.29 30.22 4.14
CA ALA A 117 -6.89 31.38 4.79
C ALA A 117 -6.97 32.57 3.81
N ASP A 118 -5.86 32.89 3.14
CA ASP A 118 -5.74 34.01 2.22
C ASP A 118 -6.63 33.84 0.98
N VAL A 119 -6.69 32.64 0.40
CA VAL A 119 -7.54 32.38 -0.78
C VAL A 119 -9.02 32.49 -0.44
N SER A 120 -9.44 31.84 0.66
CA SER A 120 -10.86 31.80 1.05
C SER A 120 -11.35 33.04 1.81
N ASN A 121 -10.43 33.83 2.36
CA ASN A 121 -10.70 34.87 3.35
C ASN A 121 -11.45 34.36 4.60
N VAL A 122 -11.18 33.13 5.01
CA VAL A 122 -11.79 32.48 6.17
C VAL A 122 -10.71 32.10 7.20
N PRO A 123 -10.88 32.39 8.50
CA PRO A 123 -9.94 31.95 9.53
C PRO A 123 -9.81 30.42 9.62
N MET A 124 -8.57 29.93 9.71
CA MET A 124 -8.24 28.50 9.82
C MET A 124 -7.85 28.17 11.26
N LYS A 125 -8.72 27.48 11.99
CA LYS A 125 -8.51 27.03 13.38
C LYS A 125 -7.74 25.71 13.37
N VAL A 126 -6.61 25.69 14.06
CA VAL A 126 -5.78 24.48 14.22
C VAL A 126 -6.09 23.87 15.58
N THR A 127 -6.49 22.61 15.60
CA THR A 127 -6.75 21.87 16.84
C THR A 127 -5.44 21.37 17.45
N ARG A 128 -5.37 21.35 18.79
CA ARG A 128 -4.24 20.80 19.54
C ARG A 128 -4.01 19.34 19.18
N GLU A 129 -5.10 18.57 19.13
CA GLU A 129 -5.07 17.21 18.64
C GLU A 129 -5.19 17.25 17.11
N ARG A 130 -4.16 16.75 16.43
CA ARG A 130 -4.09 16.77 14.96
C ARG A 130 -4.83 15.58 14.37
N GLU A 131 -4.98 14.50 15.13
CA GLU A 131 -5.70 13.29 14.74
C GLU A 131 -7.20 13.40 15.08
N ALA A 132 -7.95 14.17 14.29
CA ALA A 132 -9.37 14.42 14.55
C ALA A 132 -10.23 13.14 14.64
N CYS A 133 -9.89 12.08 13.89
CA CYS A 133 -10.61 10.81 13.94
C CYS A 133 -10.39 10.06 15.26
N VAL A 134 -9.16 10.10 15.78
CA VAL A 134 -8.80 9.48 17.07
C VAL A 134 -9.49 10.24 18.20
N LEU A 135 -9.46 11.58 18.17
CA LEU A 135 -10.18 12.40 19.13
C LEU A 135 -11.70 12.15 19.09
N GLY A 136 -12.28 12.03 17.88
CA GLY A 136 -13.69 11.69 17.71
C GLY A 136 -14.04 10.34 18.32
N SER A 137 -13.18 9.34 18.14
CA SER A 137 -13.36 8.01 18.75
C SER A 137 -13.30 8.07 20.28
N ALA A 138 -12.37 8.86 20.84
CA ALA A 138 -12.28 9.08 22.28
C ALA A 138 -13.50 9.82 22.85
N ILE A 139 -14.04 10.82 22.12
CA ILE A 139 -15.27 11.51 22.47
C ILE A 139 -16.45 10.52 22.55
N LEU A 140 -16.59 9.65 21.55
CA LEU A 140 -17.65 8.64 21.52
C LEU A 140 -17.49 7.64 22.67
N ALA A 141 -16.27 7.18 22.93
CA ALA A 141 -15.98 6.28 24.04
C ALA A 141 -16.28 6.92 25.41
N ALA A 142 -15.96 8.20 25.59
CA ALA A 142 -16.23 8.92 26.84
C ALA A 142 -17.73 9.08 27.10
N VAL A 143 -18.53 9.32 26.06
CA VAL A 143 -20.00 9.33 26.17
C VAL A 143 -20.53 7.92 26.45
N GLY A 144 -20.06 6.90 25.72
CA GLY A 144 -20.45 5.51 25.94
C GLY A 144 -20.08 4.98 27.34
N GLY A 145 -18.99 5.49 27.91
CA GLY A 145 -18.56 5.20 29.28
C GLY A 145 -19.22 6.05 30.37
N GLY A 146 -20.14 6.95 30.01
CA GLY A 146 -20.89 7.78 30.96
C GLY A 146 -20.11 8.95 31.58
N LEU A 147 -18.91 9.28 31.06
CA LEU A 147 -18.14 10.45 31.51
C LEU A 147 -18.75 11.78 31.08
N PHE A 148 -19.49 11.76 29.96
CA PHE A 148 -20.24 12.90 29.45
C PHE A 148 -21.66 12.47 29.07
N PRO A 149 -22.65 13.36 29.23
CA PRO A 149 -24.05 13.05 28.98
C PRO A 149 -24.38 12.92 27.47
N ASP A 150 -23.63 13.59 26.60
CA ASP A 150 -23.84 13.60 25.16
C ASP A 150 -22.57 13.99 24.39
N ILE A 151 -22.57 13.70 23.08
CA ILE A 151 -21.44 13.98 22.17
C ILE A 151 -21.10 15.48 22.12
N PRO A 152 -22.06 16.43 21.99
CA PRO A 152 -21.73 17.85 22.00
C PRO A 152 -21.00 18.32 23.27
N SER A 153 -21.39 17.80 24.44
CA SER A 153 -20.77 18.15 25.72
C SER A 153 -19.36 17.60 25.84
N ALA A 154 -19.15 16.34 25.43
CA ALA A 154 -17.83 15.74 25.34
C ALA A 154 -16.94 16.50 24.34
N ALA A 155 -17.45 16.82 23.15
CA ALA A 155 -16.71 17.57 22.14
C ALA A 155 -16.31 18.97 22.63
N ARG A 156 -17.19 19.70 23.33
CA ARG A 156 -16.84 21.00 23.94
C ARG A 156 -15.74 20.89 25.00
N ALA A 157 -15.72 19.78 25.74
CA ALA A 157 -14.73 19.55 26.79
C ALA A 157 -13.39 19.05 26.24
N MET A 158 -13.40 18.28 25.15
CA MET A 158 -12.23 17.54 24.66
C MET A 158 -11.57 18.16 23.42
N VAL A 159 -12.30 18.94 22.62
CA VAL A 159 -11.73 19.62 21.45
C VAL A 159 -11.12 20.96 21.88
N HIS A 160 -9.81 21.07 21.71
CA HIS A 160 -9.07 22.28 22.05
C HIS A 160 -8.45 22.89 20.79
N VAL A 161 -8.67 24.18 20.58
CA VAL A 161 -8.01 24.96 19.53
C VAL A 161 -6.65 25.44 20.07
N GLU A 162 -5.58 25.12 19.36
CA GLU A 162 -4.21 25.54 19.70
C GLU A 162 -3.86 26.90 19.07
N GLY A 163 -4.38 27.18 17.88
CA GLY A 163 -4.11 28.43 17.18
C GLY A 163 -5.13 28.74 16.09
N THR A 164 -5.09 29.96 15.57
CA THR A 164 -5.89 30.37 14.40
C THR A 164 -5.01 31.14 13.42
N VAL A 165 -4.97 30.68 12.18
CA VAL A 165 -4.34 31.39 11.08
C VAL A 165 -5.36 32.34 10.48
N MET A 166 -5.07 33.63 10.56
CA MET A 166 -5.93 34.69 10.05
C MET A 166 -5.60 35.00 8.58
N PRO A 167 -6.61 35.29 7.75
CA PRO A 167 -6.38 35.68 6.37
C PRO A 167 -5.64 37.03 6.30
N ASN A 168 -4.72 37.15 5.36
CA ASN A 168 -4.09 38.41 4.98
C ASN A 168 -4.93 39.11 3.89
N PRO A 169 -5.48 40.31 4.14
CA PRO A 169 -6.32 41.02 3.17
C PRO A 169 -5.63 41.36 1.84
N GLU A 170 -4.33 41.68 1.87
CA GLU A 170 -3.56 42.03 0.67
C GLU A 170 -3.33 40.78 -0.20
N ALA A 171 -2.92 39.68 0.41
CA ALA A 171 -2.78 38.38 -0.25
C ALA A 171 -4.12 37.90 -0.83
N HIS A 172 -5.21 38.05 -0.07
CA HIS A 172 -6.55 37.71 -0.55
C HIS A 172 -6.94 38.50 -1.81
N ALA A 173 -6.64 39.81 -1.84
CA ALA A 173 -6.90 40.64 -3.01
C ALA A 173 -6.10 40.18 -4.24
N GLU A 174 -4.87 39.69 -4.04
CA GLU A 174 -4.05 39.12 -5.11
C GLU A 174 -4.59 37.77 -5.59
N TYR A 175 -4.97 36.88 -4.66
CA TYR A 175 -5.53 35.56 -4.96
C TYR A 175 -6.83 35.61 -5.75
N LYS A 176 -7.63 36.69 -5.64
CA LYS A 176 -8.80 36.89 -6.52
C LYS A 176 -8.40 36.87 -8.01
N ARG A 177 -7.25 37.45 -8.38
CA ARG A 177 -6.77 37.42 -9.77
C ARG A 177 -6.29 36.03 -10.17
N VAL A 178 -5.70 35.29 -9.24
CA VAL A 178 -5.26 33.90 -9.46
C VAL A 178 -6.47 32.98 -9.65
N LEU A 179 -7.52 33.17 -8.84
CA LEU A 179 -8.77 32.41 -8.91
C LEU A 179 -9.46 32.53 -10.26
N GLU A 180 -9.51 33.72 -10.84
CA GLU A 180 -10.09 33.89 -12.18
C GLU A 180 -9.30 33.12 -13.26
N ARG A 181 -7.97 33.08 -13.16
CA ARG A 181 -7.15 32.23 -14.06
C ARG A 181 -7.44 30.75 -13.83
N TYR A 182 -7.46 30.29 -12.58
CA TYR A 182 -7.76 28.90 -12.23
C TYR A 182 -9.14 28.46 -12.73
N ARG A 183 -10.16 29.32 -12.57
CA ARG A 183 -11.53 29.08 -13.06
C ARG A 183 -11.57 28.86 -14.58
N ALA A 184 -10.72 29.56 -15.33
CA ALA A 184 -10.69 29.45 -16.80
C ALA A 184 -10.01 28.17 -17.31
N VAL A 185 -9.11 27.55 -16.53
CA VAL A 185 -8.31 26.39 -16.98
C VAL A 185 -9.20 25.17 -17.24
N TYR A 186 -10.06 24.79 -16.30
CA TYR A 186 -10.87 23.57 -16.45
C TYR A 186 -11.78 23.61 -17.69
N PRO A 187 -12.60 24.65 -17.94
CA PRO A 187 -13.42 24.73 -19.15
C PRO A 187 -12.62 24.67 -20.45
N ALA A 188 -11.43 25.28 -20.46
CA ALA A 188 -10.55 25.29 -21.63
C ALA A 188 -9.95 23.90 -21.94
N LEU A 189 -9.60 23.12 -20.91
CA LEU A 189 -9.02 21.78 -21.07
C LEU A 189 -10.07 20.67 -21.17
N LYS A 190 -11.30 20.93 -20.73
CA LYS A 190 -12.40 19.95 -20.73
C LYS A 190 -12.60 19.21 -22.06
N PRO A 191 -12.54 19.85 -23.25
CA PRO A 191 -12.65 19.12 -24.52
C PRO A 191 -11.55 18.07 -24.71
N LEU A 192 -10.31 18.38 -24.30
CA LEU A 192 -9.16 17.48 -24.42
C LEU A 192 -9.30 16.23 -23.54
N PHE A 193 -9.94 16.37 -22.39
CA PHE A 193 -10.21 15.25 -21.49
C PHE A 193 -11.33 14.32 -22.00
N ARG A 194 -12.18 14.81 -22.93
CA ARG A 194 -13.27 14.03 -23.53
C ARG A 194 -12.83 13.23 -24.75
N ASP A 195 -11.89 13.74 -25.53
CA ASP A 195 -11.31 13.01 -26.69
C ASP A 195 -10.44 11.82 -26.28
N GLN A 196 -9.96 11.80 -25.03
CA GLN A 196 -9.33 10.61 -24.45
C GLN A 196 -10.34 9.47 -24.16
N GLY A 197 -11.64 9.69 -24.41
CA GLY A 197 -12.75 8.76 -24.14
C GLY A 197 -13.08 7.72 -25.23
N ALA A 198 -12.20 7.48 -26.21
CA ALA A 198 -12.30 6.32 -27.12
C ALA A 198 -11.35 5.16 -26.75
N GLY A 199 -10.45 5.37 -25.78
CA GLY A 199 -9.77 4.30 -25.05
C GLY A 199 -10.48 4.10 -23.73
N ALA A 200 -10.75 2.84 -23.35
CA ALA A 200 -11.58 2.44 -22.22
C ALA A 200 -11.45 3.34 -20.97
N PRO A 201 -12.55 3.61 -20.25
CA PRO A 201 -12.48 4.38 -19.01
C PRO A 201 -11.59 3.63 -18.01
N PRO A 202 -10.91 4.32 -17.08
CA PRO A 202 -10.46 3.65 -15.86
C PRO A 202 -11.72 3.05 -15.21
N THR A 203 -11.68 1.76 -14.91
CA THR A 203 -12.81 0.96 -14.43
C THR A 203 -13.34 1.50 -13.10
N ALA A 204 -14.26 2.45 -13.18
CA ALA A 204 -15.29 2.61 -12.17
C ALA A 204 -16.16 1.34 -12.24
N ALA A 205 -16.01 0.44 -11.27
CA ALA A 205 -16.90 -0.68 -11.12
C ALA A 205 -18.30 -0.13 -10.77
N ALA A 206 -19.14 -0.01 -11.80
CA ALA A 206 -20.58 0.17 -11.64
C ALA A 206 -21.16 -1.17 -11.16
N GLY A 207 -21.24 -1.35 -9.84
CA GLY A 207 -22.11 -2.35 -9.24
C GLY A 207 -23.53 -1.82 -9.22
N GLY A 208 -24.34 -2.21 -10.21
CA GLY A 208 -25.79 -2.10 -10.11
C GLY A 208 -26.28 -2.98 -8.95
N VAL A 209 -27.01 -2.39 -8.02
CA VAL A 209 -27.66 -3.13 -6.93
C VAL A 209 -28.90 -3.79 -7.52
N ASP A 210 -28.83 -5.09 -7.76
CA ASP A 210 -30.00 -5.95 -7.96
C ASP A 210 -30.53 -6.32 -6.56
N GLU A 211 -31.56 -5.60 -6.10
CA GLU A 211 -32.24 -5.80 -4.80
C GLU A 211 -33.16 -7.04 -4.78
N SER A 212 -32.78 -8.15 -5.42
CA SER A 212 -33.63 -9.34 -5.47
C SER A 212 -32.92 -10.66 -5.23
N ARG A 213 -32.04 -10.73 -4.23
CA ARG A 213 -31.62 -11.99 -3.60
C ARG A 213 -31.35 -11.82 -2.10
N GLY A 214 -32.43 -11.94 -1.32
CA GLY A 214 -32.32 -12.28 0.09
C GLY A 214 -31.70 -13.67 0.23
N GLY A 215 -30.50 -13.73 0.79
CA GLY A 215 -29.82 -14.96 1.21
C GLY A 215 -28.97 -14.61 2.41
N GLY A 216 -29.41 -15.02 3.59
CA GLY A 216 -28.85 -14.61 4.88
C GLY A 216 -27.36 -14.91 5.00
N ALA A 217 -26.59 -13.91 5.40
CA ALA A 217 -25.33 -14.12 6.09
C ALA A 217 -25.66 -14.75 7.46
N ALA A 218 -25.66 -16.07 7.50
CA ALA A 218 -25.46 -16.77 8.77
C ALA A 218 -24.03 -16.47 9.20
N ALA A 219 -23.88 -15.78 10.33
CA ALA A 219 -22.64 -15.77 11.08
C ALA A 219 -22.26 -17.23 11.35
N ALA A 220 -21.20 -17.70 10.69
CA ALA A 220 -20.57 -18.97 11.04
C ALA A 220 -19.66 -18.71 12.23
N GLU A 221 -20.24 -18.84 13.42
CA GLU A 221 -19.48 -19.09 14.64
C GLU A 221 -18.83 -20.48 14.55
N GLY A 222 -17.52 -20.54 14.81
CA GLY A 222 -16.88 -21.68 15.47
C GLY A 222 -16.66 -22.96 14.65
N GLU A 223 -15.70 -22.94 13.73
CA GLU A 223 -14.89 -24.13 13.44
C GLU A 223 -13.45 -23.66 13.16
N THR A 224 -12.56 -23.86 14.14
CA THR A 224 -11.12 -23.57 14.04
C THR A 224 -10.52 -24.37 12.88
N ALA A 225 -10.20 -23.71 11.77
CA ALA A 225 -9.62 -24.36 10.60
C ALA A 225 -8.25 -24.94 10.97
N ALA A 226 -8.06 -26.24 10.76
CA ALA A 226 -6.80 -26.90 11.10
C ALA A 226 -5.64 -26.33 10.27
N VAL A 227 -4.54 -25.96 10.93
CA VAL A 227 -3.30 -25.53 10.28
C VAL A 227 -2.75 -26.68 9.42
N VAL A 228 -2.46 -26.39 8.15
CA VAL A 228 -1.92 -27.36 7.20
C VAL A 228 -0.48 -27.05 6.83
N GLY A 229 0.28 -28.10 6.53
CA GLY A 229 1.66 -28.01 6.09
C GLY A 229 1.76 -27.75 4.59
N LEU A 230 2.48 -26.71 4.19
CA LEU A 230 2.56 -26.22 2.81
C LEU A 230 4.01 -26.07 2.36
N VAL A 231 4.29 -26.53 1.15
CA VAL A 231 5.56 -26.28 0.44
C VAL A 231 5.36 -25.13 -0.53
N ASN A 232 6.16 -24.07 -0.38
CA ASN A 232 6.09 -22.86 -1.17
C ASN A 232 7.39 -22.70 -1.98
N ALA A 233 7.31 -22.77 -3.31
CA ALA A 233 8.50 -22.79 -4.16
C ALA A 233 8.88 -21.36 -4.59
N SER A 234 10.03 -20.84 -4.15
CA SER A 234 10.53 -19.51 -4.55
C SER A 234 11.16 -19.56 -5.93
N ILE A 235 10.47 -18.94 -6.89
CA ILE A 235 10.92 -18.87 -8.29
C ILE A 235 12.07 -17.88 -8.52
N LEU A 236 12.52 -17.18 -7.48
CA LEU A 236 13.73 -16.36 -7.56
C LEU A 236 14.98 -17.20 -7.89
N ALA A 237 14.97 -18.50 -7.54
CA ALA A 237 16.04 -19.45 -7.83
C ALA A 237 15.83 -20.25 -9.13
N ALA A 238 14.71 -20.02 -9.84
CA ALA A 238 14.34 -20.76 -11.03
C ALA A 238 15.09 -20.25 -12.28
N ASP A 239 14.99 -20.98 -13.40
CA ASP A 239 15.39 -20.44 -14.69
C ASP A 239 14.48 -19.27 -15.10
N MET A 240 15.02 -18.05 -14.99
CA MET A 240 14.32 -16.81 -15.32
C MET A 240 13.89 -16.74 -16.79
N ALA A 241 14.56 -17.47 -17.69
CA ALA A 241 14.20 -17.50 -19.10
C ALA A 241 12.96 -18.37 -19.38
N ASP A 242 12.62 -19.31 -18.48
CA ASP A 242 11.48 -20.21 -18.63
C ASP A 242 10.66 -20.37 -17.33
N LEU A 243 10.31 -19.26 -16.68
CA LEU A 243 9.50 -19.29 -15.45
C LEU A 243 8.19 -20.08 -15.58
N SER A 244 7.61 -20.15 -16.78
CA SER A 244 6.39 -20.95 -17.00
C SER A 244 6.67 -22.44 -16.83
N GLY A 245 7.69 -22.98 -17.51
CA GLY A 245 8.06 -24.39 -17.41
C GLY A 245 8.56 -24.76 -16.01
N GLU A 246 9.26 -23.84 -15.35
CA GLU A 246 9.71 -24.00 -13.96
C GLU A 246 8.51 -24.16 -12.99
N VAL A 247 7.47 -23.32 -13.13
CA VAL A 247 6.25 -23.43 -12.32
C VAL A 247 5.49 -24.72 -12.62
N GLU A 248 5.33 -25.10 -13.89
CA GLU A 248 4.68 -26.38 -14.26
C GLU A 248 5.39 -27.56 -13.60
N ARG A 249 6.72 -27.56 -13.62
CA ARG A 249 7.53 -28.63 -13.04
C ARG A 249 7.35 -28.75 -11.53
N VAL A 250 7.45 -27.66 -10.77
CA VAL A 250 7.36 -27.72 -9.30
C VAL A 250 5.95 -27.99 -8.82
N MET A 251 4.93 -27.48 -9.52
CA MET A 251 3.53 -27.81 -9.21
C MET A 251 3.25 -29.30 -9.48
N ALA A 252 3.73 -29.86 -10.59
CA ALA A 252 3.61 -31.29 -10.88
C ALA A 252 4.38 -32.17 -9.88
N ALA A 253 5.46 -31.63 -9.31
CA ALA A 253 6.24 -32.27 -8.25
C ALA A 253 5.59 -32.19 -6.85
N GLY A 254 4.47 -31.45 -6.70
CA GLY A 254 3.68 -31.39 -5.47
C GLY A 254 3.96 -30.19 -4.57
N ALA A 255 4.52 -29.10 -5.12
CA ALA A 255 4.49 -27.79 -4.45
C ALA A 255 3.04 -27.32 -4.31
N ASP A 256 2.73 -26.65 -3.19
CA ASP A 256 1.37 -26.16 -2.93
C ASP A 256 1.22 -24.72 -3.44
N TRP A 257 2.23 -23.87 -3.21
CA TRP A 257 2.26 -22.45 -3.58
C TRP A 257 3.51 -22.10 -4.41
N ILE A 258 3.41 -20.98 -5.14
CA ILE A 258 4.54 -20.34 -5.81
C ILE A 258 4.84 -19.01 -5.12
N HIS A 259 6.05 -18.89 -4.59
CA HIS A 259 6.55 -17.69 -3.93
C HIS A 259 7.26 -16.79 -4.94
N VAL A 260 6.86 -15.53 -4.99
CA VAL A 260 7.27 -14.55 -5.99
C VAL A 260 7.84 -13.31 -5.28
N ASP A 261 9.17 -13.22 -5.27
CA ASP A 261 9.90 -12.11 -4.66
C ASP A 261 9.91 -10.87 -5.56
N VAL A 262 9.15 -9.83 -5.19
CA VAL A 262 9.13 -8.52 -5.85
C VAL A 262 9.98 -7.54 -5.03
N VAL A 263 11.13 -7.15 -5.59
CA VAL A 263 12.13 -6.31 -4.93
C VAL A 263 12.48 -5.12 -5.82
N ASP A 264 12.53 -3.92 -5.25
CA ASP A 264 12.63 -2.65 -6.00
C ASP A 264 14.03 -2.01 -6.05
N ASN A 265 15.07 -2.71 -5.57
CA ASN A 265 16.44 -2.20 -5.42
C ASN A 265 16.63 -1.04 -4.41
N VAL A 266 15.54 -0.56 -3.79
CA VAL A 266 15.59 0.48 -2.77
C VAL A 266 15.59 -0.15 -1.39
N PHE A 267 14.56 -0.96 -1.11
CA PHE A 267 14.37 -1.63 0.17
C PHE A 267 15.46 -2.68 0.44
N ALA A 268 15.76 -3.51 -0.57
CA ALA A 268 16.91 -4.40 -0.60
C ALA A 268 17.75 -4.12 -1.84
N LYS A 269 19.07 -4.35 -1.79
CA LYS A 269 20.02 -3.97 -2.86
C LYS A 269 20.04 -4.97 -4.02
N VAL A 270 18.86 -5.30 -4.53
CA VAL A 270 18.65 -6.11 -5.73
C VAL A 270 17.35 -5.70 -6.41
N LEU A 271 17.30 -5.78 -7.74
CA LEU A 271 16.08 -5.65 -8.53
C LEU A 271 15.70 -7.05 -9.03
N THR A 272 14.47 -7.49 -8.77
CA THR A 272 13.95 -8.75 -9.32
C THR A 272 12.99 -8.47 -10.48
N PHE A 273 11.70 -8.70 -10.28
CA PHE A 273 10.63 -8.45 -11.23
C PHE A 273 9.42 -7.86 -10.50
N GLY A 274 8.39 -7.46 -11.27
CA GLY A 274 7.20 -6.78 -10.75
C GLY A 274 5.87 -7.40 -11.21
N PRO A 275 4.76 -6.68 -10.99
CA PRO A 275 3.40 -7.14 -11.32
C PRO A 275 3.20 -7.71 -12.75
N PRO A 276 3.88 -7.22 -13.81
CA PRO A 276 3.75 -7.83 -15.14
C PRO A 276 4.17 -9.31 -15.23
N VAL A 277 5.14 -9.74 -14.42
CA VAL A 277 5.54 -11.16 -14.32
C VAL A 277 4.46 -11.96 -13.61
N VAL A 278 3.94 -11.46 -12.49
CA VAL A 278 2.83 -12.08 -11.76
C VAL A 278 1.61 -12.26 -12.67
N ALA A 279 1.25 -11.24 -13.44
CA ALA A 279 0.13 -11.31 -14.39
C ALA A 279 0.36 -12.36 -15.47
N SER A 280 1.61 -12.53 -15.91
CA SER A 280 2.00 -13.54 -16.91
C SER A 280 1.91 -14.95 -16.35
N LEU A 281 2.35 -15.16 -15.10
CA LEU A 281 2.20 -16.42 -14.37
C LEU A 281 0.72 -16.76 -14.17
N ARG A 282 -0.11 -15.83 -13.69
CA ARG A 282 -1.55 -16.05 -13.49
C ARG A 282 -2.25 -16.47 -14.79
N ARG A 283 -1.94 -15.83 -15.92
CA ARG A 283 -2.52 -16.20 -17.22
C ARG A 283 -2.18 -17.62 -17.64
N ARG A 284 -0.97 -18.09 -17.31
CA ARG A 284 -0.51 -19.43 -17.67
C ARG A 284 -0.96 -20.51 -16.70
N HIS A 285 -1.08 -20.14 -15.42
CA HIS A 285 -1.34 -21.01 -14.28
C HIS A 285 -2.52 -20.49 -13.45
N PRO A 286 -3.76 -20.55 -13.97
CA PRO A 286 -4.91 -19.86 -13.38
C PRO A 286 -5.31 -20.37 -12.00
N SER A 287 -5.00 -21.61 -11.65
CA SER A 287 -5.34 -22.24 -10.36
C SER A 287 -4.23 -22.16 -9.31
N VAL A 288 -3.01 -21.75 -9.69
CA VAL A 288 -1.87 -21.72 -8.76
C VAL A 288 -2.05 -20.60 -7.75
N PHE A 289 -1.73 -20.90 -6.49
CA PHE A 289 -1.68 -19.87 -5.44
C PHE A 289 -0.38 -19.07 -5.60
N LEU A 290 -0.51 -17.78 -5.89
CA LEU A 290 0.63 -16.87 -6.08
C LEU A 290 0.85 -16.08 -4.80
N ASP A 291 1.88 -16.46 -4.06
CA ASP A 291 2.33 -15.82 -2.83
C ASP A 291 3.39 -14.76 -3.16
N VAL A 292 3.00 -13.49 -3.16
CA VAL A 292 3.87 -12.38 -3.57
C VAL A 292 4.49 -11.72 -2.34
N HIS A 293 5.80 -11.79 -2.24
CA HIS A 293 6.59 -11.10 -1.23
C HIS A 293 7.07 -9.74 -1.74
N LEU A 294 6.62 -8.67 -1.10
CA LEU A 294 6.93 -7.29 -1.44
C LEU A 294 8.04 -6.74 -0.54
N ALA A 295 9.28 -6.88 -0.98
CA ALA A 295 10.44 -6.20 -0.42
C ALA A 295 10.68 -4.89 -1.16
N VAL A 296 9.78 -3.93 -0.98
CA VAL A 296 9.76 -2.62 -1.65
C VAL A 296 9.57 -1.47 -0.67
N GLU A 297 10.03 -0.28 -1.01
CA GLU A 297 9.95 0.92 -0.16
C GLU A 297 8.49 1.39 0.05
N ASN A 298 7.67 1.34 -1.02
CA ASN A 298 6.29 1.85 -1.01
C ASN A 298 5.27 0.75 -1.36
N PRO A 299 5.03 -0.25 -0.49
CA PRO A 299 4.22 -1.43 -0.83
C PRO A 299 2.75 -1.10 -1.14
N HIS A 300 2.23 0.00 -0.59
CA HIS A 300 0.86 0.45 -0.84
C HIS A 300 0.60 0.86 -2.30
N GLU A 301 1.64 1.19 -3.07
CA GLU A 301 1.52 1.55 -4.49
C GLU A 301 1.31 0.31 -5.38
N TYR A 302 1.73 -0.87 -4.91
CA TYR A 302 1.69 -2.11 -5.68
C TYR A 302 0.34 -2.83 -5.58
N VAL A 303 -0.50 -2.50 -4.59
CA VAL A 303 -1.73 -3.24 -4.27
C VAL A 303 -2.67 -3.38 -5.48
N ASP A 304 -2.94 -2.27 -6.18
CA ASP A 304 -3.88 -2.28 -7.31
C ASP A 304 -3.31 -3.07 -8.50
N ALA A 305 -2.01 -2.91 -8.78
CA ALA A 305 -1.34 -3.64 -9.86
C ALA A 305 -1.24 -5.16 -9.56
N LEU A 306 -1.04 -5.55 -8.31
CA LEU A 306 -1.02 -6.95 -7.89
C LEU A 306 -2.41 -7.59 -7.90
N LYS A 307 -3.44 -6.82 -7.52
CA LYS A 307 -4.83 -7.24 -7.70
C LYS A 307 -5.11 -7.53 -9.17
N ASP A 308 -4.77 -6.59 -10.07
CA ASP A 308 -4.99 -6.74 -11.51
C ASP A 308 -4.15 -7.88 -12.11
N ALA A 309 -2.99 -8.17 -11.54
CA ALA A 309 -2.16 -9.31 -11.88
C ALA A 309 -2.74 -10.66 -11.42
N GLY A 310 -3.76 -10.66 -10.55
CA GLY A 310 -4.38 -11.84 -9.99
C GLY A 310 -3.54 -12.52 -8.91
N THR A 311 -2.82 -11.75 -8.11
CA THR A 311 -2.11 -12.24 -6.92
C THR A 311 -3.07 -12.92 -5.93
N SER A 312 -2.61 -13.99 -5.24
CA SER A 312 -3.40 -14.68 -4.22
C SER A 312 -3.13 -14.14 -2.81
N GLN A 313 -1.86 -13.95 -2.47
CA GLN A 313 -1.41 -13.41 -1.19
C GLN A 313 -0.35 -12.34 -1.40
N VAL A 314 -0.36 -11.31 -0.54
CA VAL A 314 0.69 -10.29 -0.47
C VAL A 314 1.31 -10.29 0.92
N LEU A 315 2.62 -10.52 0.99
CA LEU A 315 3.46 -10.39 2.18
C LEU A 315 4.21 -9.06 2.09
N PHE A 316 3.90 -8.10 2.95
CA PHE A 316 4.61 -6.81 2.98
C PHE A 316 5.49 -6.67 4.22
N HIS A 317 6.52 -5.84 4.13
CA HIS A 317 7.39 -5.55 5.26
C HIS A 317 6.82 -4.45 6.17
N PRO A 318 6.59 -4.69 7.48
CA PRO A 318 6.23 -3.61 8.40
C PRO A 318 7.31 -2.53 8.49
N GLU A 319 8.56 -2.87 8.16
CA GLU A 319 9.68 -1.92 8.10
C GLU A 319 9.57 -0.90 6.97
N ALA A 320 8.73 -1.16 5.96
CA ALA A 320 8.43 -0.23 4.88
C ALA A 320 7.25 0.72 5.22
N VAL A 321 6.50 0.45 6.30
CA VAL A 321 5.27 1.16 6.69
C VAL A 321 5.34 1.66 8.13
N VAL A 322 6.44 2.35 8.43
CA VAL A 322 6.72 2.95 9.75
C VAL A 322 5.97 4.26 9.96
N GLU A 323 6.00 4.77 11.19
CA GLU A 323 5.38 6.06 11.54
C GLU A 323 5.92 7.19 10.64
N GLY A 324 5.01 7.84 9.90
CA GLY A 324 5.33 8.85 8.89
C GLY A 324 5.29 8.37 7.44
N SER A 325 5.15 7.06 7.17
CA SER A 325 4.82 6.53 5.85
C SER A 325 3.39 6.91 5.43
N ASP A 326 3.12 6.94 4.12
CA ASP A 326 1.80 7.32 3.56
C ASP A 326 0.65 6.41 4.02
N MET A 327 0.96 5.20 4.48
CA MET A 327 0.01 4.21 4.95
C MET A 327 0.66 3.35 6.04
N ASP A 328 -0.03 3.21 7.18
CA ASP A 328 0.39 2.30 8.23
C ASP A 328 0.13 0.82 7.86
N ALA A 329 0.76 -0.09 8.59
CA ALA A 329 0.66 -1.53 8.34
C ALA A 329 -0.77 -2.10 8.43
N ALA A 330 -1.59 -1.60 9.37
CA ALA A 330 -2.95 -2.11 9.55
C ALA A 330 -3.86 -1.66 8.39
N SER A 331 -3.76 -0.39 8.00
CA SER A 331 -4.44 0.19 6.85
C SER A 331 -4.04 -0.51 5.54
N LEU A 332 -2.76 -0.84 5.38
CA LEU A 332 -2.28 -1.59 4.22
C LEU A 332 -2.83 -3.02 4.19
N ALA A 333 -2.82 -3.73 5.33
CA ALA A 333 -3.39 -5.07 5.43
C ALA A 333 -4.89 -5.08 5.08
N VAL A 334 -5.66 -4.11 5.57
CA VAL A 334 -7.08 -3.94 5.22
C VAL A 334 -7.24 -3.70 3.72
N ARG A 335 -6.44 -2.80 3.13
CA ARG A 335 -6.51 -2.50 1.70
C ARG A 335 -6.21 -3.73 0.82
N ILE A 336 -5.22 -4.53 1.20
CA ILE A 336 -4.89 -5.79 0.51
C ILE A 336 -6.08 -6.75 0.58
N SER A 337 -6.71 -6.89 1.76
CA SER A 337 -7.89 -7.72 1.95
C SER A 337 -9.10 -7.24 1.13
N GLU A 338 -9.39 -5.94 1.12
CA GLU A 338 -10.47 -5.34 0.33
C GLU A 338 -10.23 -5.45 -1.18
N ALA A 339 -8.97 -5.55 -1.60
CA ALA A 339 -8.59 -5.84 -2.98
C ALA A 339 -8.86 -7.31 -3.38
N GLY A 340 -9.26 -8.17 -2.44
CA GLY A 340 -9.58 -9.59 -2.67
C GLY A 340 -8.37 -10.52 -2.55
N MET A 341 -7.25 -10.04 -2.00
CA MET A 341 -6.03 -10.82 -1.76
C MET A 341 -5.89 -11.16 -0.28
N ARG A 342 -5.18 -12.24 0.03
CA ARG A 342 -4.80 -12.57 1.41
C ARG A 342 -3.68 -11.63 1.87
N ALA A 343 -3.79 -11.06 3.06
CA ALA A 343 -2.77 -10.16 3.61
C ALA A 343 -1.84 -10.91 4.56
N GLY A 344 -0.54 -10.68 4.42
CA GLY A 344 0.47 -11.16 5.36
C GLY A 344 1.63 -10.17 5.49
N VAL A 345 2.55 -10.49 6.40
CA VAL A 345 3.73 -9.65 6.67
C VAL A 345 5.01 -10.46 6.67
N ALA A 346 6.09 -9.90 6.16
CA ALA A 346 7.43 -10.48 6.20
C ALA A 346 8.30 -9.74 7.22
N LEU A 347 9.01 -10.46 8.07
CA LEU A 347 9.90 -9.90 9.10
C LEU A 347 11.36 -10.17 8.75
N ARG A 348 12.17 -9.11 8.73
CA ARG A 348 13.63 -9.28 8.68
C ARG A 348 14.18 -10.00 9.92
N PRO A 349 15.38 -10.59 9.83
CA PRO A 349 16.04 -11.24 10.98
C PRO A 349 16.14 -10.34 12.22
N GLU A 350 16.27 -9.03 12.08
CA GLU A 350 16.38 -8.09 13.20
C GLU A 350 15.03 -7.62 13.75
N THR A 351 13.95 -7.73 12.97
CA THR A 351 12.64 -7.15 13.34
C THR A 351 11.92 -8.04 14.35
N PRO A 352 11.60 -7.55 15.56
CA PRO A 352 11.01 -8.38 16.61
C PRO A 352 9.55 -8.75 16.30
N VAL A 353 9.06 -9.84 16.91
CA VAL A 353 7.66 -10.28 16.80
C VAL A 353 6.67 -9.21 17.29
N SER A 354 7.09 -8.36 18.23
CA SER A 354 6.30 -7.23 18.72
C SER A 354 5.82 -6.29 17.60
N ALA A 355 6.54 -6.20 16.48
CA ALA A 355 6.17 -5.36 15.35
C ALA A 355 4.88 -5.80 14.64
N VAL A 356 4.49 -7.08 14.76
CA VAL A 356 3.30 -7.63 14.08
C VAL A 356 2.12 -7.89 15.00
N LEU A 357 2.30 -7.79 16.32
CA LEU A 357 1.22 -8.00 17.29
C LEU A 357 -0.03 -7.14 17.01
N PRO A 358 0.07 -5.84 16.65
CA PRO A 358 -1.10 -5.02 16.34
C PRO A 358 -1.88 -5.49 15.10
N LEU A 359 -1.28 -6.31 14.25
CA LEU A 359 -1.91 -6.87 13.05
C LEU A 359 -2.57 -8.23 13.35
N LEU A 360 -2.06 -8.96 14.35
CA LEU A 360 -2.58 -10.25 14.77
C LEU A 360 -3.76 -10.10 15.75
N GLU A 361 -3.70 -9.14 16.66
CA GLU A 361 -4.71 -8.92 17.70
C GLU A 361 -5.31 -7.52 17.64
N PRO A 362 -6.61 -7.33 17.96
CA PRO A 362 -7.64 -8.34 18.23
C PRO A 362 -8.40 -8.81 16.96
N ARG A 363 -8.08 -8.25 15.79
CA ARG A 363 -8.88 -8.42 14.56
C ARG A 363 -8.31 -9.41 13.53
N ARG A 364 -7.12 -9.99 13.76
CA ARG A 364 -6.41 -10.88 12.83
C ARG A 364 -6.42 -10.36 11.39
N LEU A 365 -5.86 -9.16 11.20
CA LEU A 365 -5.79 -8.47 9.90
C LEU A 365 -4.90 -9.19 8.89
N VAL A 366 -3.89 -9.90 9.39
CA VAL A 366 -2.98 -10.70 8.57
C VAL A 366 -3.20 -12.19 8.84
N GLN A 367 -3.13 -12.98 7.78
CA GLN A 367 -3.38 -14.41 7.82
C GLN A 367 -2.07 -15.21 7.74
N CYS A 368 -0.96 -14.58 7.35
CA CYS A 368 0.35 -15.20 7.28
C CYS A 368 1.44 -14.24 7.81
N VAL A 369 2.41 -14.79 8.55
CA VAL A 369 3.65 -14.09 8.90
C VAL A 369 4.82 -14.89 8.35
N ASP A 370 5.61 -14.26 7.50
CA ASP A 370 6.86 -14.79 6.96
C ASP A 370 8.03 -14.31 7.81
N VAL A 371 8.83 -15.26 8.28
CA VAL A 371 10.03 -15.02 9.08
C VAL A 371 11.23 -15.28 8.19
N LEU A 372 11.88 -14.21 7.74
CA LEU A 372 13.08 -14.31 6.93
C LEU A 372 14.24 -14.84 7.79
N ALA A 373 14.79 -15.99 7.42
CA ALA A 373 15.98 -16.59 8.01
C ALA A 373 17.28 -16.10 7.38
N VAL A 374 17.20 -15.15 6.43
CA VAL A 374 18.32 -14.49 5.77
C VAL A 374 17.94 -13.03 5.49
N GLN A 375 18.90 -12.19 5.12
CA GLN A 375 18.57 -10.83 4.67
C GLN A 375 17.84 -10.88 3.33
N PRO A 376 16.78 -10.07 3.13
CA PRO A 376 16.05 -10.04 1.87
C PRO A 376 16.97 -9.63 0.72
N GLY A 377 16.77 -10.25 -0.44
CA GLY A 377 17.41 -9.87 -1.69
C GLY A 377 17.98 -11.05 -2.47
N PHE A 378 19.02 -11.71 -1.97
CA PHE A 378 19.69 -12.79 -2.71
C PHE A 378 19.32 -14.18 -2.18
N GLY A 379 18.99 -15.09 -3.10
CA GLY A 379 18.89 -16.52 -2.79
C GLY A 379 20.24 -17.15 -2.46
N GLY A 380 20.22 -18.33 -1.82
CA GLY A 380 21.42 -19.14 -1.55
C GLY A 380 22.23 -18.75 -0.31
N GLN A 381 21.75 -17.79 0.49
CA GLN A 381 22.34 -17.45 1.78
C GLN A 381 22.18 -18.58 2.81
N ALA A 382 23.08 -18.64 3.78
CA ALA A 382 23.05 -19.63 4.85
C ALA A 382 21.91 -19.33 5.84
N PHE A 383 21.18 -20.38 6.24
CA PHE A 383 20.07 -20.30 7.18
C PHE A 383 20.52 -19.76 8.55
N ASP A 384 19.92 -18.66 9.01
CA ASP A 384 20.10 -18.16 10.37
C ASP A 384 19.11 -18.83 11.34
N SER A 385 19.62 -19.78 12.13
CA SER A 385 18.80 -20.50 13.11
C SER A 385 18.26 -19.63 14.26
N THR A 386 18.78 -18.42 14.47
CA THR A 386 18.32 -17.55 15.57
C THR A 386 16.88 -17.09 15.38
N VAL A 387 16.38 -17.07 14.13
CA VAL A 387 15.00 -16.65 13.83
C VAL A 387 13.94 -17.66 14.29
N LEU A 388 14.32 -18.91 14.60
CA LEU A 388 13.40 -19.95 15.07
C LEU A 388 12.71 -19.56 16.39
N ALA A 389 13.38 -18.76 17.24
CA ALA A 389 12.75 -18.23 18.45
C ALA A 389 11.53 -17.35 18.15
N LYS A 390 11.55 -16.59 17.04
CA LYS A 390 10.39 -15.80 16.60
C LYS A 390 9.25 -16.69 16.13
N VAL A 391 9.57 -17.80 15.48
CA VAL A 391 8.58 -18.78 15.00
C VAL A 391 7.87 -19.44 16.19
N GLU A 392 8.61 -19.82 17.23
CA GLU A 392 8.04 -20.36 18.47
C GLU A 392 7.13 -19.34 19.16
N GLU A 393 7.59 -18.09 19.27
CA GLU A 393 6.83 -16.99 19.86
C GLU A 393 5.52 -16.73 19.08
N LEU A 394 5.59 -16.59 17.76
CA LEU A 394 4.42 -16.41 16.88
C LEU A 394 3.42 -17.55 17.00
N ARG A 395 3.89 -18.81 17.03
CA ARG A 395 3.02 -19.98 17.17
C ARG A 395 2.32 -20.01 18.53
N SER A 396 3.00 -19.57 19.59
CA SER A 396 2.42 -19.43 20.92
C SER A 396 1.32 -18.36 20.96
N ILE A 397 1.57 -17.20 20.33
CA ILE A 397 0.62 -16.07 20.29
C ILE A 397 -0.62 -16.42 19.43
N CYS A 398 -0.41 -16.98 18.25
CA CYS A 398 -1.50 -17.27 17.31
C CYS A 398 -1.39 -18.71 16.78
N PRO A 399 -1.98 -19.70 17.48
CA PRO A 399 -1.87 -21.12 17.14
C PRO A 399 -2.37 -21.48 15.74
N GLU A 400 -3.24 -20.67 15.13
CA GLU A 400 -3.81 -20.90 13.80
C GLU A 400 -3.13 -20.12 12.68
N LEU A 401 -2.12 -19.30 12.98
CA LEU A 401 -1.44 -18.48 11.99
C LEU A 401 -0.68 -19.34 10.99
N ASP A 402 -0.72 -18.98 9.71
CA ASP A 402 0.27 -19.52 8.78
C ASP A 402 1.60 -18.83 9.06
N ILE A 403 2.57 -19.60 9.56
CA ILE A 403 3.92 -19.14 9.83
C ILE A 403 4.81 -19.70 8.74
N GLN A 404 5.29 -18.79 7.92
CA GLN A 404 6.21 -19.05 6.83
C GLN A 404 7.65 -18.80 7.30
N VAL A 405 8.56 -19.63 6.81
CA VAL A 405 10.00 -19.40 6.95
C VAL A 405 10.60 -19.39 5.55
N ASP A 406 11.26 -18.28 5.21
CA ASP A 406 11.92 -18.07 3.93
C ASP A 406 13.43 -17.81 4.11
N GLY A 407 14.22 -18.33 3.18
CA GLY A 407 15.68 -18.25 3.18
C GLY A 407 16.36 -19.49 3.74
N GLY A 408 17.15 -20.18 2.91
CA GLY A 408 17.99 -21.31 3.36
C GLY A 408 17.24 -22.58 3.80
N VAL A 409 15.94 -22.69 3.53
CA VAL A 409 15.14 -23.88 3.87
C VAL A 409 15.48 -25.05 2.94
N ASN A 410 15.92 -26.16 3.54
CA ASN A 410 16.30 -27.40 2.89
C ASN A 410 15.98 -28.60 3.79
N ALA A 411 16.32 -29.82 3.36
CA ALA A 411 16.11 -31.06 4.12
C ALA A 411 16.55 -31.00 5.59
N ALA A 412 17.72 -30.41 5.86
CA ALA A 412 18.31 -30.35 7.19
C ALA A 412 17.65 -29.27 8.07
N THR A 413 17.28 -28.12 7.49
CA THR A 413 16.71 -26.98 8.24
C THR A 413 15.19 -27.08 8.40
N ALA A 414 14.49 -27.77 7.49
CA ALA A 414 13.04 -27.91 7.50
C ALA A 414 12.51 -28.52 8.81
N GLN A 415 13.18 -29.55 9.34
CA GLN A 415 12.76 -30.20 10.59
C GLN A 415 12.78 -29.22 11.76
N ALA A 416 13.81 -28.37 11.86
CA ALA A 416 13.92 -27.36 12.90
C ALA A 416 12.84 -26.28 12.76
N CYS A 417 12.56 -25.83 11.54
CA CYS A 417 11.47 -24.87 11.26
C CYS A 417 10.11 -25.42 11.70
N VAL A 418 9.80 -26.66 11.34
CA VAL A 418 8.54 -27.31 11.71
C VAL A 418 8.46 -27.54 13.22
N ALA A 419 9.55 -27.98 13.85
CA ALA A 419 9.63 -28.14 15.29
C ALA A 419 9.31 -26.83 16.03
N ALA A 420 9.90 -25.72 15.59
CA ALA A 420 9.63 -24.37 16.12
C ALA A 420 8.16 -23.93 15.93
N GLY A 421 7.50 -24.35 14.85
CA GLY A 421 6.09 -24.05 14.62
C GLY A 421 5.74 -23.54 13.22
N ALA A 422 6.69 -23.50 12.29
CA ALA A 422 6.42 -23.16 10.90
C ALA A 422 5.54 -24.23 10.26
N ASN A 423 4.55 -23.81 9.47
CA ASN A 423 3.71 -24.69 8.66
C ASN A 423 3.78 -24.35 7.17
N VAL A 424 4.42 -23.25 6.78
CA VAL A 424 4.75 -22.95 5.39
C VAL A 424 6.28 -22.92 5.25
N LEU A 425 6.82 -23.73 4.35
CA LEU A 425 8.26 -23.80 4.08
C LEU A 425 8.54 -23.22 2.70
N THR A 426 9.17 -22.04 2.66
CA THR A 426 9.56 -21.37 1.42
C THR A 426 10.97 -21.77 1.03
N SER A 427 11.11 -22.40 -0.13
CA SER A 427 12.39 -22.96 -0.58
C SER A 427 12.66 -22.65 -2.05
N GLY A 428 13.85 -22.12 -2.33
CA GLY A 428 14.33 -21.79 -3.68
C GLY A 428 15.39 -22.79 -4.16
N SER A 429 16.67 -22.48 -3.92
CA SER A 429 17.82 -23.22 -4.45
C SER A 429 17.82 -24.73 -4.16
N PHE A 430 17.19 -25.16 -3.07
CA PHE A 430 17.04 -26.59 -2.75
C PHE A 430 16.05 -27.31 -3.69
N ILE A 431 14.97 -26.64 -4.11
CA ILE A 431 13.99 -27.19 -5.08
C ILE A 431 14.51 -27.07 -6.51
N PHE A 432 15.08 -25.93 -6.88
CA PHE A 432 15.48 -25.63 -8.26
C PHE A 432 16.91 -26.10 -8.61
N GLY A 433 17.72 -26.44 -7.60
CA GLY A 433 19.16 -26.64 -7.77
C GLY A 433 19.87 -25.30 -7.95
N ASN A 434 21.14 -25.18 -7.53
CA ASN A 434 21.92 -23.96 -7.77
C ASN A 434 22.10 -23.72 -9.26
N ASN A 435 21.21 -22.95 -9.89
CA ASN A 435 21.34 -22.53 -11.28
C ASN A 435 22.31 -21.35 -11.44
N THR A 436 23.40 -21.34 -10.65
CA THR A 436 24.51 -20.40 -10.83
C THR A 436 25.45 -20.93 -11.90
N GLY A 437 25.06 -20.76 -13.16
CA GLY A 437 25.96 -20.72 -14.32
C GLY A 437 26.58 -22.04 -14.76
N ALA A 438 25.85 -22.80 -15.59
CA ALA A 438 26.46 -23.68 -16.59
C ALA A 438 25.58 -23.71 -17.84
N VAL A 439 26.08 -23.12 -18.92
CA VAL A 439 25.42 -23.10 -20.23
C VAL A 439 25.52 -24.49 -20.86
N ALA A 440 24.34 -25.11 -21.01
CA ALA A 440 23.92 -26.07 -22.05
C ALA A 440 24.75 -27.34 -22.32
N ALA A 441 24.24 -28.49 -21.86
CA ALA A 441 24.46 -29.79 -22.50
C ALA A 441 23.18 -30.65 -22.56
N SER A 442 22.46 -30.60 -23.69
CA SER A 442 21.36 -31.51 -24.09
C SER A 442 20.05 -31.49 -23.25
N HIS A 443 19.09 -30.72 -23.76
CA HIS A 443 17.85 -30.27 -23.08
C HIS A 443 16.88 -31.34 -22.54
N VAL A 444 16.92 -32.60 -22.98
CA VAL A 444 15.89 -33.59 -22.58
C VAL A 444 16.30 -34.38 -21.33
N SER A 445 17.59 -34.71 -21.20
CA SER A 445 18.09 -35.47 -20.04
C SER A 445 18.19 -34.60 -18.78
N GLU A 446 18.56 -33.33 -18.94
CA GLU A 446 18.66 -32.36 -17.86
C GLU A 446 17.28 -31.98 -17.30
N ALA A 447 16.27 -31.79 -18.15
CA ALA A 447 14.90 -31.47 -17.70
C ALA A 447 14.27 -32.61 -16.86
N ALA A 448 14.47 -33.87 -17.27
CA ALA A 448 13.99 -35.03 -16.51
C ALA A 448 14.74 -35.17 -15.17
N ALA A 449 16.06 -34.93 -15.15
CA ALA A 449 16.85 -34.93 -13.93
C ALA A 449 16.43 -33.79 -12.98
N ALA A 450 16.19 -32.58 -13.51
CA ALA A 450 15.70 -31.44 -12.73
C ALA A 450 14.30 -31.70 -12.16
N ALA A 451 13.40 -32.35 -12.92
CA ALA A 451 12.08 -32.74 -12.43
C ALA A 451 12.17 -33.78 -11.30
N ALA A 452 13.03 -34.80 -11.44
CA ALA A 452 13.27 -35.78 -10.40
C ALA A 452 13.88 -35.15 -9.13
N ALA A 453 14.83 -34.21 -9.29
CA ALA A 453 15.43 -33.49 -8.18
C ALA A 453 14.42 -32.61 -7.44
N ALA A 454 13.60 -31.83 -8.16
CA ALA A 454 12.54 -31.02 -7.58
C ALA A 454 11.52 -31.89 -6.81
N ALA A 455 11.11 -33.03 -7.38
CA ALA A 455 10.21 -33.97 -6.72
C ALA A 455 10.81 -34.57 -5.44
N ALA A 456 12.10 -34.94 -5.45
CA ALA A 456 12.79 -35.43 -4.26
C ALA A 456 12.87 -34.34 -3.17
N ALA A 457 13.27 -33.12 -3.54
CA ALA A 457 13.36 -31.99 -2.62
C ALA A 457 12.00 -31.65 -1.98
N ILE A 458 10.94 -31.56 -2.78
CA ILE A 458 9.58 -31.30 -2.29
C ILE A 458 9.10 -32.44 -1.39
N ALA A 459 9.37 -33.71 -1.74
CA ALA A 459 9.02 -34.85 -0.91
C ALA A 459 9.70 -34.81 0.47
N GLU A 460 10.96 -34.38 0.55
CA GLU A 460 11.66 -34.20 1.82
C GLU A 460 11.04 -33.08 2.69
N LEU A 461 10.70 -31.93 2.08
CA LEU A 461 10.01 -30.85 2.78
C LEU A 461 8.62 -31.28 3.29
N ARG A 462 7.85 -31.99 2.46
CA ARG A 462 6.55 -32.56 2.86
C ARG A 462 6.71 -33.60 3.97
N GLY A 463 7.78 -34.39 3.93
CA GLY A 463 8.13 -35.34 4.99
C GLY A 463 8.28 -34.64 6.33
N ALA A 464 9.05 -33.55 6.39
CA ALA A 464 9.20 -32.74 7.59
C ALA A 464 7.87 -32.15 8.08
N LEU A 465 7.07 -31.57 7.18
CA LEU A 465 5.77 -30.99 7.51
C LEU A 465 4.79 -32.03 8.07
N SER A 466 4.74 -33.22 7.46
CA SER A 466 3.82 -34.30 7.86
C SER A 466 4.07 -34.84 9.27
N ALA A 467 5.25 -34.58 9.84
CA ALA A 467 5.57 -34.96 11.21
C ALA A 467 4.74 -34.19 12.26
N LYS A 468 4.23 -33.01 11.90
CA LYS A 468 3.50 -32.12 12.82
C LYS A 468 2.16 -31.61 12.28
N TRP A 469 2.07 -31.40 10.97
CA TRP A 469 0.93 -30.76 10.31
C TRP A 469 0.23 -31.71 9.35
N ARG A 470 -1.07 -31.53 9.18
CA ARG A 470 -1.81 -32.21 8.10
C ARG A 470 -1.41 -31.60 6.77
N LEU A 471 -1.25 -32.41 5.74
CA LEU A 471 -0.97 -31.91 4.40
C LEU A 471 -2.30 -31.67 3.64
N PRO A 472 -2.34 -30.74 2.67
CA PRO A 472 -3.48 -30.57 1.77
C PRO A 472 -3.82 -31.87 1.05
N ALA A 473 -5.11 -32.07 0.78
CA ALA A 473 -5.54 -33.13 -0.12
C ALA A 473 -5.00 -32.82 -1.53
N GLN A 474 -4.22 -33.73 -2.10
CA GLN A 474 -3.83 -33.64 -3.51
C GLN A 474 -5.05 -33.99 -4.36
N GLY A 475 -5.52 -33.01 -5.15
CA GLY A 475 -6.68 -33.13 -6.03
C GLY A 475 -6.35 -33.71 -7.39
#